data_AF-A0A3E4LPV6-F1
#
_entry.id   AF-A0A3E4LPV6-F1
#
_cell.length_a   1.000
_cell.length_b   1.000
_cell.length_c   1.000
_cell.angle_alpha   90.00
_cell.angle_beta   90.00
_cell.angle_gamma   90.00
#
_symmetry.space_group_name_H-M   'P 1'
#
loop_
_entity.id
_entity.type
_entity.pdbx_description
1 polymer ?
#
loop_
_entity_poly.entity_id
_entity_poly.type
_entity_poly.pdbx_seq_one_letter_code
_entity_poly.pdbx_strand_id
1 'polypeptide(L)'
;MEYMKNTSYFFVPFKYEKYERFKDLTRMLDESDSWDLVHDEIIYMMKYVADKLDSRKPEQCLCFHYEWNGRKREDFSGLKDWFSTKKHPFQGTEISFRFQLIGIQLYCFSTSVCIMVFQVQFEKNDPNYIASAEYYLKKVGREKIFSDQNPNEITFLKIAEKLMREVEEIGTFDYFYYANPSTERANVLSYLEMEKKEDYREDLFFLRYCYSEGFLYTEDQEREKKEIYQSSHDMIWGVSQEAAVCITCPEMGRGTFIRTTFYRNFNYQYLYMYILLLHQKYVLYMFLTEIGVGRYNTLETLEEYRRRLYEFEADFVFSCVTEVAQYQRLYDRMTDVFALKDMYEDINEPIRALTEERKRETEEEQKSREAKLNRSLLFLSILSVFSALIDSFDFSASFLGGTLKFGPAVVHGVQGVCILLIFLTAAGVLKSLFVSKKEKLKE
;
A
#
# COMPACT_ATOMS: atom_id res chain seq x y z
N MET A 1 10.83 -27.74 13.23
CA MET A 1 10.76 -27.53 11.76
C MET A 1 11.54 -28.65 11.10
N GLU A 2 10.88 -29.43 10.24
CA GLU A 2 11.51 -30.48 9.43
C GLU A 2 12.30 -29.85 8.28
N TYR A 3 13.46 -30.41 7.95
CA TYR A 3 14.29 -29.88 6.87
C TYR A 3 13.71 -30.28 5.51
N MET A 4 13.41 -29.29 4.67
CA MET A 4 12.89 -29.50 3.32
C MET A 4 13.87 -28.94 2.29
N LYS A 5 14.11 -29.71 1.23
CA LYS A 5 14.88 -29.26 0.07
C LYS A 5 13.95 -28.63 -0.96
N ASN A 6 14.47 -27.63 -1.67
CA ASN A 6 13.87 -27.07 -2.89
C ASN A 6 12.44 -26.60 -2.69
N THR A 7 12.31 -25.68 -1.73
CA THR A 7 11.04 -25.07 -1.37
C THR A 7 10.92 -23.69 -1.98
N SER A 8 9.74 -23.39 -2.54
CA SER A 8 9.42 -22.07 -3.07
C SER A 8 8.15 -21.53 -2.42
N TYR A 9 8.12 -20.23 -2.22
CA TYR A 9 7.05 -19.48 -1.55
C TYR A 9 6.44 -18.54 -2.58
N PHE A 10 5.15 -18.68 -2.85
CA PHE A 10 4.41 -17.81 -3.77
C PHE A 10 3.58 -16.82 -2.97
N PHE A 11 3.82 -15.53 -3.18
CA PHE A 11 3.21 -14.45 -2.40
C PHE A 11 2.03 -13.85 -3.18
N VAL A 12 0.84 -13.97 -2.60
CA VAL A 12 -0.43 -13.47 -3.14
C VAL A 12 -0.88 -12.27 -2.30
N PRO A 13 -0.63 -11.03 -2.76
CA PRO A 13 -1.08 -9.82 -2.07
C PRO A 13 -2.56 -9.57 -2.29
N PHE A 14 -3.20 -9.05 -1.26
CA PHE A 14 -4.56 -8.52 -1.34
C PHE A 14 -4.74 -7.40 -0.31
N LYS A 15 -5.80 -6.59 -0.49
CA LYS A 15 -6.19 -5.58 0.48
C LYS A 15 -7.65 -5.72 0.86
N TYR A 16 -8.01 -5.22 2.04
CA TYR A 16 -9.40 -5.01 2.44
C TYR A 16 -9.72 -3.51 2.54
N GLU A 17 -10.99 -3.15 2.33
CA GLU A 17 -11.41 -1.76 2.09
C GLU A 17 -11.08 -0.77 3.20
N LYS A 18 -11.18 -1.18 4.47
CA LYS A 18 -11.10 -0.27 5.63
C LYS A 18 -10.02 -0.73 6.59
N TYR A 19 -8.88 -0.03 6.61
CA TYR A 19 -7.74 -0.40 7.45
C TYR A 19 -8.07 -0.39 8.95
N GLU A 20 -9.07 0.37 9.38
CA GLU A 20 -9.59 0.41 10.76
C GLU A 20 -10.13 -0.95 11.23
N ARG A 21 -10.48 -1.84 10.29
CA ARG A 21 -10.96 -3.20 10.57
C ARG A 21 -9.84 -4.19 10.87
N PHE A 22 -8.59 -3.74 10.95
CA PHE A 22 -7.45 -4.60 11.29
C PHE A 22 -7.66 -5.41 12.58
N LYS A 23 -8.17 -4.76 13.64
CA LYS A 23 -8.47 -5.44 14.91
C LYS A 23 -9.61 -6.44 14.80
N ASP A 24 -10.60 -6.16 13.94
CA ASP A 24 -11.70 -7.11 13.69
C ASP A 24 -11.20 -8.33 12.91
N LEU A 25 -10.38 -8.12 11.86
CA LEU A 25 -9.82 -9.19 11.03
C LEU A 25 -8.99 -10.15 11.88
N THR A 26 -8.08 -9.61 12.70
CA THR A 26 -7.22 -10.41 13.59
C THR A 26 -8.04 -11.18 14.61
N ARG A 27 -9.04 -10.55 15.25
CA ARG A 27 -9.98 -11.26 16.15
C ARG A 27 -10.69 -12.42 15.45
N MET A 28 -11.21 -12.21 14.24
CA MET A 28 -11.91 -13.28 13.51
C MET A 28 -10.99 -14.43 13.12
N LEU A 29 -9.72 -14.15 12.80
CA LEU A 29 -8.72 -15.18 12.51
C LEU A 29 -8.31 -15.93 13.79
N ASP A 30 -8.13 -15.23 14.91
CA ASP A 30 -7.88 -15.85 16.23
C ASP A 30 -9.02 -16.77 16.69
N GLU A 31 -10.25 -16.44 16.32
CA GLU A 31 -11.46 -17.23 16.61
C GLU A 31 -11.72 -18.33 15.57
N SER A 32 -11.00 -18.36 14.45
CA SER A 32 -11.21 -19.36 13.38
C SER A 32 -10.59 -20.71 13.73
N ASP A 33 -11.36 -21.78 13.53
CA ASP A 33 -10.86 -23.16 13.63
C ASP A 33 -9.85 -23.54 12.52
N SER A 34 -9.67 -22.70 11.49
CA SER A 34 -8.84 -23.00 10.31
C SER A 34 -7.43 -22.40 10.40
N TRP A 35 -7.21 -21.40 11.24
CA TRP A 35 -5.99 -20.62 11.30
C TRP A 35 -5.37 -20.70 12.69
N ASP A 36 -4.09 -21.05 12.75
CA ASP A 36 -3.32 -21.06 13.99
C ASP A 36 -2.41 -19.81 13.99
N LEU A 37 -2.50 -18.98 15.03
CA LEU A 37 -1.61 -17.82 15.20
C LEU A 37 -0.17 -18.28 15.42
N VAL A 38 0.76 -17.72 14.65
CA VAL A 38 2.19 -17.99 14.74
C VAL A 38 2.89 -16.88 15.53
N HIS A 39 3.74 -17.30 16.46
CA HIS A 39 4.61 -16.39 17.21
C HIS A 39 6.03 -16.47 16.66
N ASP A 40 6.35 -15.58 15.72
CA ASP A 40 7.66 -15.58 15.07
C ASP A 40 8.81 -15.28 16.04
N GLU A 41 9.85 -16.10 15.98
CA GLU A 41 11.08 -15.90 16.73
C GLU A 41 12.07 -15.06 15.92
N ILE A 42 11.84 -13.75 15.85
CA ILE A 42 12.74 -12.80 15.17
C ILE A 42 13.91 -12.47 16.11
N ILE A 43 15.10 -13.04 15.85
CA ILE A 43 16.25 -12.99 16.77
C ILE A 43 17.29 -11.96 16.30
N TYR A 44 17.52 -11.88 14.98
CA TYR A 44 18.63 -11.07 14.45
C TYR A 44 18.21 -9.68 14.01
N MET A 45 16.92 -9.35 14.03
CA MET A 45 16.47 -8.01 13.69
C MET A 45 16.56 -7.07 14.89
N MET A 46 16.75 -5.78 14.60
CA MET A 46 16.74 -4.72 15.59
C MET A 46 15.40 -4.70 16.32
N LYS A 47 15.45 -4.37 17.62
CA LYS A 47 14.27 -4.36 18.48
C LYS A 47 13.14 -3.49 17.94
N TYR A 48 13.44 -2.30 17.40
CA TYR A 48 12.41 -1.40 16.85
C TYR A 48 11.73 -1.94 15.58
N VAL A 49 12.33 -2.93 14.91
CA VAL A 49 11.70 -3.67 13.83
C VAL A 49 10.89 -4.81 14.44
N ALA A 50 11.55 -5.71 15.19
CA ALA A 50 10.94 -6.92 15.71
C ALA A 50 9.74 -6.66 16.66
N ASP A 51 9.79 -5.62 17.51
CA ASP A 51 8.70 -5.30 18.44
C ASP A 51 7.40 -4.89 17.71
N LYS A 52 7.50 -4.33 16.50
CA LYS A 52 6.32 -3.97 15.68
C LYS A 52 5.55 -5.18 15.17
N LEU A 53 6.09 -6.36 15.34
CA LEU A 53 5.68 -7.60 14.67
C LEU A 53 5.52 -8.72 15.71
N ASP A 54 5.68 -8.40 16.98
CA ASP A 54 5.63 -9.35 18.08
C ASP A 54 4.17 -9.61 18.48
N SER A 55 3.59 -10.68 17.94
CA SER A 55 2.21 -11.10 18.23
C SER A 55 1.96 -11.43 19.72
N ARG A 56 3.01 -11.58 20.53
CA ARG A 56 2.90 -11.70 22.00
C ARG A 56 2.54 -10.37 22.69
N LYS A 57 2.62 -9.25 21.96
CA LYS A 57 2.21 -7.90 22.41
C LYS A 57 1.15 -7.33 21.46
N PRO A 58 -0.10 -7.84 21.49
CA PRO A 58 -1.11 -7.51 20.48
C PRO A 58 -1.38 -6.02 20.26
N GLU A 59 -1.31 -5.20 21.33
CA GLU A 59 -1.55 -3.75 21.22
C GLU A 59 -0.44 -2.97 20.49
N GLN A 60 0.75 -3.56 20.35
CA GLN A 60 1.89 -2.97 19.63
C GLN A 60 2.19 -3.68 18.32
N CYS A 61 1.54 -4.82 18.08
CA CYS A 61 1.77 -5.65 16.92
C CYS A 61 1.01 -5.10 15.72
N LEU A 62 1.75 -4.81 14.66
CA LEU A 62 1.28 -4.24 13.40
C LEU A 62 1.23 -5.29 12.28
N CYS A 63 1.70 -6.52 12.53
CA CYS A 63 1.63 -7.64 11.61
C CYS A 63 1.36 -8.95 12.36
N PHE A 64 0.23 -9.60 12.07
CA PHE A 64 -0.07 -10.92 12.60
C PHE A 64 0.17 -11.98 11.52
N HIS A 65 0.83 -13.06 11.90
CA HIS A 65 1.16 -14.19 11.04
C HIS A 65 0.33 -15.40 11.48
N TYR A 66 -0.43 -15.97 10.54
CA TYR A 66 -1.24 -17.16 10.75
C TYR A 66 -0.79 -18.28 9.81
N GLU A 67 -0.91 -19.51 10.27
CA GLU A 67 -0.70 -20.71 9.45
C GLU A 67 -2.02 -21.47 9.33
N TRP A 68 -2.35 -21.90 8.11
CA TRP A 68 -3.54 -22.70 7.89
C TRP A 68 -3.31 -24.14 8.38
N ASN A 69 -4.16 -24.60 9.30
CA ASN A 69 -3.96 -25.87 9.99
C ASN A 69 -4.47 -27.10 9.21
N GLY A 70 -5.13 -26.88 8.06
CA GLY A 70 -5.60 -27.94 7.17
C GLY A 70 -6.72 -28.82 7.72
N ARG A 71 -7.31 -28.49 8.88
CA ARG A 71 -8.36 -29.31 9.52
C ARG A 71 -9.68 -29.23 8.76
N LYS A 72 -10.04 -28.05 8.27
CA LYS A 72 -11.16 -27.89 7.33
C LYS A 72 -10.66 -28.19 5.93
N ARG A 73 -10.93 -29.40 5.44
CA ARG A 73 -10.74 -29.68 4.01
C ARG A 73 -11.79 -28.89 3.24
N GLU A 74 -11.36 -27.84 2.55
CA GLU A 74 -12.20 -27.23 1.53
C GLU A 74 -12.33 -28.17 0.30
N ASP A 75 -12.88 -27.69 -0.82
CA ASP A 75 -12.93 -28.47 -2.07
C ASP A 75 -11.54 -28.76 -2.68
N PHE A 76 -10.43 -28.40 -2.02
CA PHE A 76 -9.08 -28.82 -2.38
C PHE A 76 -8.54 -29.79 -1.33
N SER A 77 -7.71 -30.74 -1.78
CA SER A 77 -7.43 -31.98 -1.05
C SER A 77 -6.64 -31.80 0.26
N GLY A 78 -6.00 -30.62 0.44
CA GLY A 78 -5.33 -30.21 1.68
C GLY A 78 -3.81 -30.05 1.53
N LEU A 79 -3.11 -29.91 2.66
CA LEU A 79 -1.65 -29.87 2.72
C LEU A 79 -1.03 -31.25 2.48
N LYS A 80 0.21 -31.25 1.96
CA LYS A 80 1.07 -32.39 1.65
C LYS A 80 0.61 -33.29 0.49
N ASP A 81 -0.47 -32.91 -0.19
CA ASP A 81 -0.87 -33.57 -1.43
C ASP A 81 0.01 -33.19 -2.60
N TRP A 82 0.12 -34.12 -3.55
CA TRP A 82 0.79 -33.89 -4.82
C TRP A 82 -0.16 -33.20 -5.78
N PHE A 83 0.34 -32.11 -6.34
CA PHE A 83 -0.28 -31.33 -7.38
C PHE A 83 0.57 -31.37 -8.65
N SER A 84 -0.09 -31.19 -9.78
CA SER A 84 0.54 -31.06 -11.09
C SER A 84 0.02 -29.82 -11.80
N THR A 85 0.88 -29.12 -12.54
CA THR A 85 0.44 -28.10 -13.51
C THR A 85 -0.22 -28.74 -14.73
N LYS A 86 -0.78 -27.91 -15.61
CA LYS A 86 -1.01 -28.32 -17.00
C LYS A 86 0.32 -28.75 -17.65
N LYS A 87 0.21 -29.50 -18.74
CA LYS A 87 1.38 -29.86 -19.54
C LYS A 87 1.95 -28.61 -20.20
N HIS A 88 3.26 -28.46 -20.12
CA HIS A 88 4.02 -27.36 -20.70
C HIS A 88 5.29 -27.89 -21.38
N PRO A 89 5.83 -27.19 -22.38
CA PRO A 89 7.11 -27.53 -22.99
C PRO A 89 8.26 -27.43 -21.97
N PHE A 90 9.08 -28.48 -21.93
CA PHE A 90 10.33 -28.54 -21.19
C PHE A 90 11.28 -29.54 -21.86
N GLN A 91 12.47 -29.06 -22.24
CA GLN A 91 13.55 -29.81 -22.87
C GLN A 91 13.08 -30.60 -24.09
N GLY A 92 12.22 -29.97 -24.91
CA GLY A 92 11.65 -30.58 -26.13
C GLY A 92 10.54 -31.60 -25.89
N THR A 93 10.03 -31.72 -24.66
CA THR A 93 8.91 -32.62 -24.30
C THR A 93 7.80 -31.86 -23.57
N GLU A 94 6.56 -32.33 -23.68
CA GLU A 94 5.47 -31.78 -22.85
C GLU A 94 5.38 -32.54 -21.53
N ILE A 95 5.60 -31.83 -20.42
CA ILE A 95 5.54 -32.38 -19.06
C ILE A 95 4.61 -31.57 -18.17
N SER A 96 4.06 -32.20 -17.14
CA SER A 96 3.46 -31.49 -16.01
C SER A 96 4.52 -31.29 -14.92
N PHE A 97 4.60 -30.09 -14.36
CA PHE A 97 5.44 -29.82 -13.21
C PHE A 97 4.72 -30.27 -11.95
N ARG A 98 5.35 -31.19 -11.18
CA ARG A 98 4.79 -31.80 -9.98
C ARG A 98 5.39 -31.14 -8.74
N PHE A 99 4.53 -30.89 -7.76
CA PHE A 99 4.91 -30.26 -6.50
C PHE A 99 3.95 -30.68 -5.38
N GLN A 100 4.39 -30.55 -4.13
CA GLN A 100 3.55 -30.67 -2.95
C GLN A 100 3.25 -29.29 -2.38
N LEU A 101 2.00 -29.04 -1.99
CA LEU A 101 1.63 -27.86 -1.21
C LEU A 101 1.89 -28.15 0.27
N ILE A 102 2.95 -27.60 0.84
CA ILE A 102 3.45 -28.00 2.15
C ILE A 102 2.97 -27.09 3.29
N GLY A 103 2.62 -25.84 2.98
CA GLY A 103 2.07 -24.89 3.94
C GLY A 103 1.34 -23.74 3.26
N ILE A 104 0.37 -23.15 3.97
CA ILE A 104 -0.29 -21.90 3.59
C ILE A 104 -0.19 -20.97 4.80
N GLN A 105 0.40 -19.80 4.60
CA GLN A 105 0.55 -18.78 5.63
C GLN A 105 -0.20 -17.51 5.22
N LEU A 106 -0.59 -16.72 6.20
CA LEU A 106 -1.26 -15.44 6.01
C LEU A 106 -0.62 -14.39 6.91
N TYR A 107 -0.13 -13.32 6.29
CA TYR A 107 0.42 -12.14 6.98
C TYR A 107 -0.57 -10.99 6.84
N CYS A 108 -1.11 -10.51 7.95
CA CYS A 108 -2.06 -9.40 8.01
C CYS A 108 -1.38 -8.18 8.60
N PHE A 109 -1.24 -7.11 7.82
CA PHE A 109 -0.62 -5.85 8.27
C PHE A 109 -1.67 -4.80 8.62
N SER A 110 -1.32 -3.91 9.55
CA SER A 110 -2.17 -2.80 9.98
C SER A 110 -2.50 -1.79 8.87
N THR A 111 -1.77 -1.84 7.75
CA THR A 111 -1.95 -0.95 6.59
C THR A 111 -3.10 -1.37 5.64
N SER A 112 -3.89 -2.38 6.01
CA SER A 112 -4.88 -3.11 5.20
C SER A 112 -4.38 -4.04 4.11
N VAL A 113 -3.06 -4.09 3.89
CA VAL A 113 -2.43 -5.02 2.96
C VAL A 113 -2.17 -6.34 3.68
N CYS A 114 -2.60 -7.43 3.07
CA CYS A 114 -2.34 -8.79 3.52
C CYS A 114 -1.57 -9.54 2.43
N ILE A 115 -0.80 -10.54 2.85
CA ILE A 115 -0.04 -11.41 1.95
C ILE A 115 -0.31 -12.86 2.33
N MET A 116 -0.94 -13.61 1.42
CA MET A 116 -1.04 -15.05 1.55
C MET A 116 0.16 -15.72 0.89
N VAL A 117 0.75 -16.71 1.55
CA VAL A 117 1.97 -17.38 1.10
C VAL A 117 1.69 -18.86 0.90
N PHE A 118 1.86 -19.33 -0.34
CA PHE A 118 1.81 -20.76 -0.66
C PHE A 118 3.23 -21.31 -0.66
N GLN A 119 3.53 -22.18 0.31
CA GLN A 119 4.80 -22.86 0.38
C GLN A 119 4.68 -24.20 -0.36
N VAL A 120 5.54 -24.42 -1.36
CA VAL A 120 5.57 -25.65 -2.14
C VAL A 120 6.93 -26.31 -2.12
N GLN A 121 6.95 -27.62 -2.36
CA GLN A 121 8.15 -28.40 -2.62
C GLN A 121 8.05 -29.08 -3.97
N PHE A 122 9.07 -28.93 -4.82
CA PHE A 122 9.07 -29.54 -6.15
C PHE A 122 9.53 -31.01 -6.14
N GLU A 123 9.01 -31.81 -7.08
CA GLU A 123 9.41 -33.23 -7.24
C GLU A 123 10.87 -33.38 -7.65
N LYS A 124 11.38 -32.46 -8.49
CA LYS A 124 12.72 -32.51 -9.04
C LYS A 124 13.58 -31.36 -8.52
N ASN A 125 14.88 -31.63 -8.42
CA ASN A 125 15.88 -30.71 -7.90
C ASN A 125 16.64 -29.95 -8.99
N ASP A 126 16.24 -30.13 -10.26
CA ASP A 126 16.88 -29.46 -11.39
C ASP A 126 16.52 -27.95 -11.40
N PRO A 127 17.50 -27.03 -11.46
CA PRO A 127 17.26 -25.59 -11.45
C PRO A 127 16.35 -25.10 -12.56
N ASN A 128 16.53 -25.64 -13.78
CA ASN A 128 15.72 -25.25 -14.94
C ASN A 128 14.29 -25.77 -14.81
N TYR A 129 14.10 -26.97 -14.25
CA TYR A 129 12.79 -27.51 -13.92
C TYR A 129 12.08 -26.63 -12.90
N ILE A 130 12.77 -26.23 -11.83
CA ILE A 130 12.21 -25.38 -10.77
C ILE A 130 11.87 -23.99 -11.34
N ALA A 131 12.80 -23.33 -12.03
CA ALA A 131 12.56 -22.03 -12.64
C ALA A 131 11.39 -22.05 -13.63
N SER A 132 11.28 -23.11 -14.43
CA SER A 132 10.16 -23.29 -15.36
C SER A 132 8.85 -23.56 -14.62
N ALA A 133 8.84 -24.37 -13.57
CA ALA A 133 7.66 -24.59 -12.75
C ALA A 133 7.18 -23.28 -12.10
N GLU A 134 8.11 -22.50 -11.53
CA GLU A 134 7.85 -21.18 -10.94
C GLU A 134 7.32 -20.19 -11.98
N TYR A 135 7.84 -20.21 -13.22
CA TYR A 135 7.37 -19.36 -14.33
C TYR A 135 5.87 -19.51 -14.58
N TYR A 136 5.35 -20.74 -14.51
CA TYR A 136 3.94 -21.03 -14.69
C TYR A 136 3.15 -20.77 -13.41
N LEU A 137 3.59 -21.32 -12.28
CA LEU A 137 2.87 -21.25 -10.99
C LEU A 137 2.73 -19.82 -10.46
N LYS A 138 3.68 -18.91 -10.75
CA LYS A 138 3.55 -17.50 -10.34
C LYS A 138 2.35 -16.80 -10.98
N LYS A 139 1.81 -17.32 -12.09
CA LYS A 139 0.59 -16.81 -12.75
C LYS A 139 -0.66 -17.30 -12.01
N VAL A 140 -0.78 -16.91 -10.75
CA VAL A 140 -1.68 -17.52 -9.76
C VAL A 140 -3.17 -17.48 -10.11
N GLY A 141 -3.60 -16.56 -10.99
CA GLY A 141 -4.98 -16.50 -11.50
C GLY A 141 -5.23 -17.35 -12.75
N ARG A 142 -4.17 -17.75 -13.48
CA ARG A 142 -4.28 -18.44 -14.78
C ARG A 142 -3.83 -19.89 -14.74
N GLU A 143 -2.75 -20.19 -14.02
CA GLU A 143 -2.17 -21.53 -14.03
C GLU A 143 -3.08 -22.48 -13.26
N LYS A 144 -3.59 -23.48 -13.98
CA LYS A 144 -4.47 -24.50 -13.43
C LYS A 144 -3.62 -25.63 -12.87
N ILE A 145 -3.91 -25.99 -11.63
CA ILE A 145 -3.26 -27.07 -10.92
C ILE A 145 -4.29 -28.16 -10.61
N PHE A 146 -3.82 -29.40 -10.56
CA PHE A 146 -4.63 -30.60 -10.37
C PHE A 146 -4.06 -31.38 -9.20
N SER A 147 -4.91 -31.75 -8.24
CA SER A 147 -4.50 -32.65 -7.16
C SER A 147 -4.61 -34.10 -7.62
N ASP A 148 -3.66 -34.93 -7.20
CA ASP A 148 -3.75 -36.38 -7.42
C ASP A 148 -4.97 -37.00 -6.69
N GLN A 149 -5.48 -36.33 -5.65
CA GLN A 149 -6.65 -36.75 -4.89
C GLN A 149 -7.96 -36.12 -5.38
N ASN A 150 -7.90 -34.99 -6.07
CA ASN A 150 -9.08 -34.30 -6.60
C ASN A 150 -8.81 -33.79 -8.02
N PRO A 151 -9.50 -34.31 -9.04
CA PRO A 151 -9.27 -33.93 -10.44
C PRO A 151 -9.81 -32.54 -10.79
N ASN A 152 -10.48 -31.84 -9.86
CA ASN A 152 -10.98 -30.49 -10.11
C ASN A 152 -9.85 -29.51 -10.35
N GLU A 153 -9.99 -28.73 -11.43
CA GLU A 153 -9.09 -27.62 -11.73
C GLU A 153 -9.23 -26.52 -10.68
N ILE A 154 -8.10 -26.09 -10.11
CA ILE A 154 -8.04 -24.94 -9.21
C ILE A 154 -6.80 -24.09 -9.53
N THR A 155 -6.73 -22.89 -8.97
CA THR A 155 -5.57 -22.00 -9.07
C THR A 155 -5.19 -21.52 -7.65
N PHE A 156 -3.95 -21.06 -7.45
CA PHE A 156 -3.55 -20.51 -6.14
C PHE A 156 -4.40 -19.32 -5.72
N LEU A 157 -4.75 -18.42 -6.66
CA LEU A 157 -5.64 -17.32 -6.37
C LEU A 157 -7.02 -17.82 -5.91
N LYS A 158 -7.55 -18.87 -6.54
CA LYS A 158 -8.85 -19.42 -6.15
C LYS A 158 -8.81 -20.08 -4.77
N ILE A 159 -7.69 -20.70 -4.40
CA ILE A 159 -7.49 -21.22 -3.05
C ILE A 159 -7.49 -20.06 -2.05
N ALA A 160 -6.76 -18.98 -2.34
CA ALA A 160 -6.70 -17.80 -1.47
C ALA A 160 -8.09 -17.18 -1.24
N GLU A 161 -8.84 -16.96 -2.33
CA GLU A 161 -10.21 -16.45 -2.26
C GLU A 161 -11.12 -17.29 -1.40
N LYS A 162 -11.04 -18.63 -1.48
CA LYS A 162 -11.90 -19.50 -0.70
C LYS A 162 -11.55 -19.46 0.79
N LEU A 163 -10.26 -19.55 1.12
CA LEU A 163 -9.79 -19.48 2.51
C LEU A 163 -10.19 -18.17 3.19
N MET A 164 -10.20 -17.06 2.45
CA MET A 164 -10.62 -15.75 2.99
C MET A 164 -12.13 -15.56 3.13
N ARG A 165 -12.96 -16.50 2.63
CA ARG A 165 -14.44 -16.42 2.82
C ARG A 165 -14.84 -16.54 4.28
N GLU A 166 -14.04 -17.23 5.11
CA GLU A 166 -14.33 -17.36 6.55
C GLU A 166 -14.37 -16.02 7.27
N VAL A 167 -13.71 -14.99 6.71
CA VAL A 167 -13.64 -13.64 7.25
C VAL A 167 -14.26 -12.61 6.30
N GLU A 168 -15.22 -13.03 5.45
CA GLU A 168 -15.89 -12.14 4.48
C GLU A 168 -16.65 -10.99 5.13
N GLU A 169 -17.00 -11.11 6.42
CA GLU A 169 -17.61 -10.02 7.18
C GLU A 169 -16.70 -8.79 7.24
N ILE A 170 -15.38 -8.93 7.07
CA ILE A 170 -14.38 -7.84 6.98
C ILE A 170 -14.59 -6.95 5.75
N GLY A 171 -15.29 -7.43 4.75
CA GLY A 171 -15.64 -6.71 3.53
C GLY A 171 -15.04 -7.37 2.30
N THR A 172 -14.92 -6.60 1.23
CA THR A 172 -14.36 -7.11 -0.02
C THR A 172 -12.83 -7.21 0.09
N PHE A 173 -12.29 -8.29 -0.46
CA PHE A 173 -10.85 -8.49 -0.63
C PHE A 173 -10.49 -8.27 -2.09
N ASP A 174 -9.61 -7.31 -2.33
CA ASP A 174 -9.11 -6.97 -3.66
C ASP A 174 -7.70 -7.55 -3.83
N TYR A 175 -7.60 -8.61 -4.63
CA TYR A 175 -6.36 -9.33 -4.87
C TYR A 175 -5.59 -8.69 -6.01
N PHE A 176 -4.27 -8.54 -5.87
CA PHE A 176 -3.44 -7.89 -6.88
C PHE A 176 -4.04 -6.56 -7.37
N TYR A 177 -4.54 -5.74 -6.45
CA TYR A 177 -5.24 -4.46 -6.68
C TYR A 177 -4.50 -3.43 -7.56
N TYR A 178 -3.23 -3.67 -7.86
CA TYR A 178 -2.37 -2.87 -8.72
C TYR A 178 -2.24 -3.41 -10.15
N ALA A 179 -2.71 -4.63 -10.40
CA ALA A 179 -2.57 -5.34 -11.66
C ALA A 179 -3.89 -5.38 -12.42
N ASN A 180 -3.80 -5.43 -13.75
CA ASN A 180 -4.99 -5.68 -14.56
C ASN A 180 -5.46 -7.13 -14.37
N PRO A 181 -6.78 -7.41 -14.46
CA PRO A 181 -7.29 -8.77 -14.40
C PRO A 181 -6.56 -9.70 -15.37
N SER A 182 -6.35 -10.93 -14.93
CA SER A 182 -5.52 -11.94 -15.58
C SER A 182 -4.01 -11.64 -15.54
N THR A 183 -3.51 -10.45 -15.25
CA THR A 183 -2.04 -10.20 -15.23
C THR A 183 -1.39 -10.48 -13.89
N GLU A 184 -2.12 -11.10 -12.96
CA GLU A 184 -1.69 -11.40 -11.60
C GLU A 184 -0.46 -12.31 -11.61
N ARG A 185 0.62 -11.81 -11.01
CA ARG A 185 1.88 -12.53 -10.85
C ARG A 185 2.32 -12.43 -9.40
N ALA A 186 2.38 -13.57 -8.74
CA ALA A 186 2.96 -13.67 -7.41
C ALA A 186 4.45 -13.38 -7.47
N ASN A 187 4.95 -12.68 -6.45
CA ASN A 187 6.36 -12.68 -6.16
C ASN A 187 6.77 -14.09 -5.66
N VAL A 188 8.04 -14.47 -5.83
CA VAL A 188 8.53 -15.81 -5.44
C VAL A 188 9.80 -15.71 -4.60
N LEU A 189 9.89 -16.49 -3.52
CA LEU A 189 11.13 -16.70 -2.77
C LEU A 189 11.46 -18.19 -2.80
N SER A 190 12.70 -18.57 -3.08
CA SER A 190 13.08 -19.98 -3.20
C SER A 190 14.32 -20.30 -2.38
N TYR A 191 14.32 -21.47 -1.72
CA TYR A 191 15.47 -22.05 -1.02
C TYR A 191 15.83 -23.37 -1.67
N LEU A 192 16.99 -23.40 -2.33
CA LEU A 192 17.44 -24.53 -3.13
C LEU A 192 18.74 -25.13 -2.57
N GLU A 193 18.79 -26.46 -2.50
CA GLU A 193 20.02 -27.19 -2.26
C GLU A 193 20.53 -27.71 -3.62
N MET A 194 21.74 -27.30 -4.01
CA MET A 194 22.32 -27.63 -5.30
C MET A 194 23.66 -28.34 -5.17
N GLU A 195 23.95 -29.19 -6.16
CA GLU A 195 25.25 -29.82 -6.32
C GLU A 195 26.35 -28.78 -6.56
N LYS A 196 27.59 -29.13 -6.23
CA LYS A 196 28.75 -28.27 -6.41
C LYS A 196 28.97 -27.97 -7.90
N LYS A 197 28.93 -26.69 -8.28
CA LYS A 197 29.29 -26.18 -9.61
C LYS A 197 30.39 -25.12 -9.51
N GLU A 198 31.11 -24.90 -10.61
CA GLU A 198 32.10 -23.81 -10.71
C GLU A 198 31.42 -22.43 -10.76
N ASP A 199 30.27 -22.35 -11.41
CA ASP A 199 29.49 -21.13 -11.57
C ASP A 199 27.99 -21.44 -11.51
N TYR A 200 27.25 -20.57 -10.82
CA TYR A 200 25.79 -20.63 -10.70
C TYR A 200 25.10 -19.47 -11.45
N ARG A 201 25.82 -18.60 -12.16
CA ARG A 201 25.26 -17.40 -12.80
C ARG A 201 24.12 -17.70 -13.79
N GLU A 202 24.28 -18.75 -14.59
CA GLU A 202 23.24 -19.20 -15.52
C GLU A 202 22.01 -19.74 -14.76
N ASP A 203 22.22 -20.62 -13.78
CA ASP A 203 21.11 -21.12 -12.93
C ASP A 203 20.37 -19.95 -12.26
N LEU A 204 21.12 -18.99 -11.71
CA LEU A 204 20.59 -17.78 -11.08
C LEU A 204 19.86 -16.87 -12.07
N PHE A 205 20.20 -16.88 -13.35
CA PHE A 205 19.46 -16.13 -14.37
C PHE A 205 18.05 -16.70 -14.52
N PHE A 206 17.92 -18.01 -14.67
CA PHE A 206 16.59 -18.63 -14.78
C PHE A 206 15.80 -18.52 -13.48
N LEU A 207 16.43 -18.84 -12.34
CA LEU A 207 15.75 -18.88 -11.04
C LEU A 207 15.30 -17.50 -10.57
N ARG A 208 16.16 -16.46 -10.59
CA ARG A 208 15.81 -15.17 -10.01
C ARG A 208 14.74 -14.40 -10.79
N TYR A 209 14.50 -14.75 -12.05
CA TYR A 209 13.43 -14.17 -12.87
C TYR A 209 12.24 -15.13 -13.04
N CYS A 210 12.34 -16.34 -12.50
CA CYS A 210 11.51 -17.50 -12.84
C CYS A 210 11.28 -17.57 -14.36
N TYR A 211 12.35 -17.63 -15.14
CA TYR A 211 12.27 -17.79 -16.58
C TYR A 211 12.16 -19.27 -16.95
N SER A 212 11.29 -19.55 -17.92
CA SER A 212 11.28 -20.84 -18.61
C SER A 212 12.47 -20.97 -19.57
N GLU A 213 12.72 -22.17 -20.09
CA GLU A 213 13.81 -22.46 -21.04
C GLU A 213 13.80 -21.65 -22.36
N GLY A 214 12.68 -20.99 -22.71
CA GLY A 214 12.61 -20.13 -23.90
C GLY A 214 13.42 -18.83 -23.81
N PHE A 215 13.94 -18.48 -22.63
CA PHE A 215 14.79 -17.30 -22.44
C PHE A 215 16.27 -17.67 -22.61
N LEU A 216 17.03 -16.76 -23.22
CA LEU A 216 18.46 -16.96 -23.46
C LEU A 216 19.27 -16.20 -22.41
N TYR A 217 20.16 -16.91 -21.72
CA TYR A 217 21.11 -16.30 -20.80
C TYR A 217 22.06 -15.37 -21.56
N THR A 218 22.25 -14.17 -21.02
CA THR A 218 23.23 -13.19 -21.49
C THR A 218 23.95 -12.64 -20.27
N GLU A 219 25.28 -12.65 -20.29
CA GLU A 219 26.11 -12.11 -19.22
C GLU A 219 25.96 -10.57 -19.19
N ASP A 220 25.64 -10.03 -18.01
CA ASP A 220 25.49 -8.59 -17.77
C ASP A 220 26.09 -8.26 -16.40
N GLN A 221 27.38 -7.94 -16.38
CA GLN A 221 28.15 -7.78 -15.14
C GLN A 221 27.61 -6.68 -14.23
N GLU A 222 27.13 -5.56 -14.79
CA GLU A 222 26.60 -4.46 -13.99
C GLU A 222 25.28 -4.84 -13.34
N ARG A 223 24.42 -5.56 -14.06
CA ARG A 223 23.17 -6.08 -13.51
C ARG A 223 23.42 -7.18 -12.50
N GLU A 224 24.27 -8.14 -12.81
CA GLU A 224 24.64 -9.23 -11.91
C GLU A 224 25.24 -8.71 -10.61
N LYS A 225 26.07 -7.67 -10.67
CA LYS A 225 26.62 -7.03 -9.45
C LYS A 225 25.55 -6.45 -8.54
N LYS A 226 24.39 -6.03 -9.08
CA LYS A 226 23.23 -5.54 -8.33
C LYS A 226 22.29 -6.67 -7.88
N GLU A 227 22.14 -7.72 -8.67
CA GLU A 227 21.14 -8.77 -8.44
C GLU A 227 21.68 -10.02 -7.75
N ILE A 228 22.98 -10.28 -7.83
CA ILE A 228 23.62 -11.48 -7.27
C ILE A 228 24.46 -11.11 -6.04
N TYR A 229 24.17 -11.78 -4.92
CA TYR A 229 24.88 -11.60 -3.66
C TYR A 229 25.39 -12.92 -3.11
N GLN A 230 26.71 -13.09 -3.11
CA GLN A 230 27.36 -14.23 -2.47
C GLN A 230 27.64 -13.91 -0.99
N SER A 231 26.86 -14.50 -0.09
CA SER A 231 27.00 -14.26 1.36
C SER A 231 28.14 -15.08 1.96
N SER A 232 28.42 -16.27 1.40
CA SER A 232 29.56 -17.11 1.74
C SER A 232 29.88 -18.12 0.63
N HIS A 233 30.95 -18.91 0.80
CA HIS A 233 31.43 -19.80 -0.27
C HIS A 233 30.39 -20.84 -0.72
N ASP A 234 29.55 -21.32 0.19
CA ASP A 234 28.50 -22.33 0.01
C ASP A 234 27.08 -21.74 -0.11
N MET A 235 26.94 -20.41 -0.22
CA MET A 235 25.63 -19.73 -0.27
C MET A 235 25.65 -18.51 -1.20
N ILE A 236 24.74 -18.51 -2.16
CA ILE A 236 24.58 -17.42 -3.12
C ILE A 236 23.11 -17.06 -3.28
N TRP A 237 22.85 -15.77 -3.40
CA TRP A 237 21.52 -15.20 -3.60
C TRP A 237 21.41 -14.59 -4.99
N GLY A 238 20.28 -14.80 -5.65
CA GLY A 238 19.85 -14.04 -6.82
C GLY A 238 18.54 -13.33 -6.50
N VAL A 239 18.43 -12.05 -6.88
CA VAL A 239 17.26 -11.22 -6.61
C VAL A 239 16.85 -10.49 -7.88
N SER A 240 15.56 -10.41 -8.14
CA SER A 240 14.93 -9.56 -9.14
C SER A 240 13.67 -8.90 -8.57
N GLN A 241 13.00 -8.07 -9.37
CA GLN A 241 11.70 -7.49 -9.01
C GLN A 241 10.59 -8.52 -8.80
N GLU A 242 10.70 -9.70 -9.43
CA GLU A 242 9.68 -10.76 -9.39
C GLU A 242 10.05 -11.88 -8.40
N ALA A 243 11.34 -12.18 -8.20
CA ALA A 243 11.71 -13.29 -7.33
C ALA A 243 13.06 -13.12 -6.63
N ALA A 244 13.25 -13.88 -5.56
CA ALA A 244 14.53 -14.06 -4.90
C ALA A 244 14.80 -15.55 -4.70
N VAL A 245 16.05 -15.96 -4.86
CA VAL A 245 16.47 -17.35 -4.68
C VAL A 245 17.72 -17.41 -3.83
N CYS A 246 17.75 -18.33 -2.87
CA CYS A 246 18.94 -18.73 -2.14
C CYS A 246 19.36 -20.11 -2.61
N ILE A 247 20.53 -20.20 -3.23
CA ILE A 247 21.17 -21.47 -3.53
C ILE A 247 22.17 -21.76 -2.42
N THR A 248 22.09 -22.97 -1.87
CA THR A 248 23.04 -23.50 -0.89
C THR A 248 23.70 -24.75 -1.42
N CYS A 249 24.99 -24.91 -1.14
CA CYS A 249 25.76 -26.09 -1.55
C CYS A 249 26.43 -26.76 -0.35
N PRO A 250 25.75 -27.71 0.33
CA PRO A 250 26.29 -28.43 1.49
C PRO A 250 27.62 -29.17 1.25
N GLU A 251 27.90 -29.54 0.00
CA GLU A 251 29.13 -30.21 -0.41
C GLU A 251 30.35 -29.30 -0.38
N MET A 252 30.16 -27.97 -0.44
CA MET A 252 31.23 -26.98 -0.27
C MET A 252 31.63 -26.78 1.21
N GLY A 253 31.02 -27.54 2.12
CA GLY A 253 31.27 -27.52 3.56
C GLY A 253 30.04 -27.09 4.35
N ARG A 254 30.09 -27.30 5.68
CA ARG A 254 29.05 -26.84 6.63
C ARG A 254 27.63 -27.38 6.38
N GLY A 255 27.47 -28.53 5.72
CA GLY A 255 26.15 -29.13 5.45
C GLY A 255 25.25 -29.27 6.68
N THR A 256 25.79 -29.63 7.84
CA THR A 256 25.03 -29.68 9.10
C THR A 256 24.47 -28.30 9.48
N PHE A 257 25.27 -27.24 9.38
CA PHE A 257 24.83 -25.87 9.65
C PHE A 257 23.73 -25.44 8.65
N ILE A 258 23.92 -25.73 7.36
CA ILE A 258 22.96 -25.38 6.29
C ILE A 258 21.59 -26.00 6.58
N ARG A 259 21.57 -27.32 6.83
CA ARG A 259 20.33 -28.09 7.01
C ARG A 259 19.66 -27.92 8.37
N THR A 260 20.30 -27.24 9.32
CA THR A 260 19.77 -27.01 10.67
C THR A 260 19.57 -25.52 10.96
N THR A 261 20.67 -24.84 11.30
CA THR A 261 20.65 -23.46 11.79
C THR A 261 20.30 -22.49 10.68
N PHE A 262 20.92 -22.61 9.51
CA PHE A 262 20.63 -21.72 8.38
C PHE A 262 19.20 -21.93 7.88
N TYR A 263 18.76 -23.17 7.66
CA TYR A 263 17.39 -23.44 7.23
C TYR A 263 16.35 -22.87 8.20
N ARG A 264 16.57 -23.00 9.51
CA ARG A 264 15.72 -22.36 10.52
C ARG A 264 15.73 -20.83 10.39
N ASN A 265 16.91 -20.23 10.24
CA ASN A 265 17.03 -18.78 10.05
C ASN A 265 16.43 -18.31 8.71
N PHE A 266 16.47 -19.14 7.67
CA PHE A 266 15.81 -18.88 6.39
C PHE A 266 14.31 -18.66 6.60
N ASN A 267 13.67 -19.60 7.29
CA ASN A 267 12.23 -19.54 7.54
C ASN A 267 11.81 -18.44 8.52
N TYR A 268 12.62 -18.12 9.53
CA TYR A 268 12.23 -17.11 10.53
C TYR A 268 12.73 -15.69 10.25
N GLN A 269 13.86 -15.53 9.57
CA GLN A 269 14.54 -14.22 9.43
C GLN A 269 14.53 -13.75 7.99
N TYR A 270 14.99 -14.60 7.05
CA TYR A 270 15.08 -14.21 5.64
C TYR A 270 13.70 -14.14 4.96
N LEU A 271 12.85 -15.14 5.20
CA LEU A 271 11.46 -15.13 4.73
C LEU A 271 10.72 -13.90 5.28
N TYR A 272 10.89 -13.63 6.58
CA TYR A 272 10.29 -12.47 7.23
C TYR A 272 10.78 -11.15 6.61
N MET A 273 12.09 -11.01 6.41
CA MET A 273 12.69 -9.84 5.75
C MET A 273 12.14 -9.63 4.33
N TYR A 274 11.95 -10.71 3.57
CA TYR A 274 11.35 -10.65 2.25
C TYR A 274 9.88 -10.23 2.29
N ILE A 275 9.11 -10.74 3.26
CA ILE A 275 7.71 -10.36 3.49
C ILE A 275 7.57 -8.89 3.85
N LEU A 276 8.44 -8.36 4.71
CA LEU A 276 8.46 -6.94 5.05
C LEU A 276 8.70 -6.06 3.81
N LEU A 277 9.65 -6.44 2.95
CA LEU A 277 9.93 -5.71 1.71
C LEU A 277 8.81 -5.82 0.68
N LEU A 278 8.15 -6.99 0.59
CA LEU A 278 6.96 -7.16 -0.24
C LEU A 278 5.79 -6.33 0.29
N HIS A 279 5.59 -6.28 1.60
CA HIS A 279 4.59 -5.42 2.22
C HIS A 279 4.84 -3.96 1.85
N GLN A 280 6.08 -3.48 1.98
CA GLN A 280 6.42 -2.12 1.54
C GLN A 280 6.08 -1.90 0.07
N LYS A 281 6.52 -2.80 -0.82
CA LYS A 281 6.21 -2.75 -2.26
C LYS A 281 4.71 -2.65 -2.54
N TYR A 282 3.91 -3.50 -1.89
CA TYR A 282 2.48 -3.59 -2.15
C TYR A 282 1.71 -2.40 -1.54
N VAL A 283 2.11 -1.87 -0.38
CA VAL A 283 1.53 -0.62 0.16
C VAL A 283 1.83 0.55 -0.79
N LEU A 284 3.03 0.65 -1.33
CA LEU A 284 3.37 1.68 -2.31
C LEU A 284 2.52 1.55 -3.58
N TYR A 285 2.34 0.34 -4.10
CA TYR A 285 1.40 0.11 -5.21
C TYR A 285 -0.04 0.50 -4.87
N MET A 286 -0.50 0.26 -3.63
CA MET A 286 -1.84 0.65 -3.21
C MET A 286 -2.01 2.17 -3.29
N PHE A 287 -1.04 2.93 -2.77
CA PHE A 287 -1.05 4.39 -2.85
C PHE A 287 -0.98 4.89 -4.30
N LEU A 288 -0.12 4.31 -5.14
CA LEU A 288 -0.04 4.67 -6.56
C LEU A 288 -1.39 4.49 -7.28
N THR A 289 -2.10 3.39 -6.99
CA THR A 289 -3.44 3.14 -7.55
C THR A 289 -4.48 4.11 -6.97
N GLU A 290 -4.46 4.38 -5.67
CA GLU A 290 -5.40 5.30 -4.99
C GLU A 290 -5.22 6.77 -5.42
N ILE A 291 -4.00 7.19 -5.74
CA ILE A 291 -3.68 8.56 -6.21
C ILE A 291 -3.92 8.70 -7.71
N GLY A 292 -3.54 7.71 -8.51
CA GLY A 292 -3.63 7.76 -9.98
C GLY A 292 -5.06 7.91 -10.52
N VAL A 293 -6.07 7.47 -9.77
CA VAL A 293 -7.50 7.64 -10.09
C VAL A 293 -8.00 9.07 -9.75
N GLY A 294 -7.20 9.84 -9.02
CA GLY A 294 -7.62 10.97 -8.19
C GLY A 294 -7.70 12.36 -8.81
N ARG A 295 -8.08 12.53 -10.09
CA ARG A 295 -8.45 13.88 -10.62
C ARG A 295 -9.54 14.58 -9.80
N TYR A 296 -10.21 13.85 -8.91
CA TYR A 296 -11.30 14.30 -8.04
C TYR A 296 -10.98 14.23 -6.54
N ASN A 297 -9.71 14.00 -6.15
CA ASN A 297 -9.38 13.93 -4.72
C ASN A 297 -9.62 15.28 -4.05
N THR A 298 -10.34 15.24 -2.92
CA THR A 298 -10.55 16.41 -2.05
C THR A 298 -9.28 16.68 -1.24
N LEU A 299 -9.15 17.90 -0.69
CA LEU A 299 -8.02 18.22 0.20
C LEU A 299 -7.95 17.26 1.39
N GLU A 300 -9.11 16.94 2.00
CA GLU A 300 -9.23 16.00 3.11
C GLU A 300 -8.70 14.61 2.75
N THR A 301 -9.05 14.10 1.56
CA THR A 301 -8.54 12.81 1.07
C THR A 301 -7.02 12.80 0.90
N LEU A 302 -6.45 13.89 0.39
CA LEU A 302 -4.99 13.99 0.19
C LEU A 302 -4.24 14.12 1.52
N GLU A 303 -4.79 14.87 2.48
CA GLU A 303 -4.24 14.96 3.82
C GLU A 303 -4.28 13.61 4.54
N GLU A 304 -5.34 12.83 4.35
CA GLU A 304 -5.46 11.48 4.86
C GLU A 304 -4.43 10.53 4.22
N TYR A 305 -4.24 10.58 2.89
CA TYR A 305 -3.19 9.79 2.23
C TYR A 305 -1.80 10.17 2.74
N ARG A 306 -1.53 11.47 2.92
CA ARG A 306 -0.26 11.94 3.48
C ARG A 306 -0.03 11.41 4.89
N ARG A 307 -1.06 11.45 5.75
CA ARG A 307 -1.00 10.91 7.12
C ARG A 307 -0.71 9.41 7.11
N ARG A 308 -1.47 8.63 6.33
CA ARG A 308 -1.28 7.18 6.19
C ARG A 308 0.11 6.83 5.65
N LEU A 309 0.64 7.60 4.70
CA LEU A 309 1.99 7.40 4.16
C LEU A 309 3.07 7.64 5.22
N TYR A 310 2.94 8.69 6.04
CA TYR A 310 3.86 8.95 7.15
C TYR A 310 3.82 7.87 8.23
N GLU A 311 2.63 7.39 8.60
CA GLU A 311 2.48 6.29 9.55
C GLU A 311 3.14 5.02 9.00
N PHE A 312 2.89 4.69 7.74
CA PHE A 312 3.53 3.56 7.06
C PHE A 312 5.07 3.68 7.04
N GLU A 313 5.61 4.85 6.71
CA GLU A 313 7.05 5.09 6.71
C GLU A 313 7.66 4.88 8.10
N ALA A 314 7.03 5.43 9.13
CA ALA A 314 7.50 5.30 10.51
C ALA A 314 7.45 3.86 11.04
N ASP A 315 6.44 3.09 10.62
CA ASP A 315 6.16 1.76 11.16
C ASP A 315 6.78 0.60 10.37
N PHE A 316 7.07 0.77 9.07
CA PHE A 316 7.48 -0.33 8.20
C PHE A 316 8.67 -0.04 7.28
N VAL A 317 9.09 1.22 7.11
CA VAL A 317 10.21 1.59 6.23
C VAL A 317 11.46 1.84 7.07
N PHE A 318 12.41 0.91 7.01
CA PHE A 318 13.63 0.96 7.82
C PHE A 318 14.87 1.01 6.95
N SER A 319 15.80 1.94 7.24
CA SER A 319 17.12 1.98 6.59
C SER A 319 18.08 0.93 7.15
N CYS A 320 17.87 0.49 8.39
CA CYS A 320 18.62 -0.59 9.03
C CYS A 320 17.62 -1.53 9.67
N VAL A 321 17.79 -2.83 9.49
CA VAL A 321 16.95 -3.87 10.10
C VAL A 321 17.73 -4.79 11.03
N THR A 322 19.06 -4.77 10.98
CA THR A 322 19.95 -5.69 11.75
C THR A 322 21.40 -5.20 11.76
N GLU A 323 22.14 -5.51 12.84
CA GLU A 323 23.61 -5.30 12.88
C GLU A 323 24.38 -6.40 12.13
N VAL A 324 23.70 -7.51 11.80
CA VAL A 324 24.36 -8.63 11.13
C VAL A 324 24.51 -8.32 9.65
N ALA A 325 25.73 -7.95 9.24
CA ALA A 325 26.04 -7.45 7.91
C ALA A 325 25.51 -8.30 6.74
N GLN A 326 25.44 -9.63 6.89
CA GLN A 326 24.92 -10.52 5.84
C GLN A 326 23.42 -10.31 5.56
N TYR A 327 22.62 -10.11 6.61
CA TYR A 327 21.18 -9.85 6.48
C TYR A 327 20.95 -8.42 5.97
N GLN A 328 21.64 -7.43 6.56
CA GLN A 328 21.50 -6.03 6.15
C GLN A 328 21.85 -5.83 4.66
N ARG A 329 22.96 -6.41 4.18
CA ARG A 329 23.35 -6.29 2.76
C ARG A 329 22.33 -6.91 1.81
N LEU A 330 21.69 -8.01 2.22
CA LEU A 330 20.64 -8.62 1.40
C LEU A 330 19.36 -7.77 1.42
N TYR A 331 18.99 -7.22 2.58
CA TYR A 331 17.89 -6.27 2.73
C TYR A 331 18.06 -5.04 1.83
N ASP A 332 19.22 -4.38 1.89
CA ASP A 332 19.54 -3.19 1.09
C ASP A 332 19.43 -3.50 -0.40
N ARG A 333 19.98 -4.65 -0.81
CA ARG A 333 19.95 -5.09 -2.20
C ARG A 333 18.53 -5.39 -2.70
N MET A 334 17.72 -6.07 -1.90
CA MET A 334 16.32 -6.33 -2.25
C MET A 334 15.53 -5.03 -2.31
N THR A 335 15.77 -4.08 -1.39
CA THR A 335 15.21 -2.72 -1.41
C THR A 335 15.51 -1.99 -2.71
N ASP A 336 16.78 -2.01 -3.14
CA ASP A 336 17.24 -1.38 -4.38
C ASP A 336 16.62 -2.04 -5.61
N VAL A 337 16.64 -3.38 -5.68
CA VAL A 337 16.11 -4.14 -6.83
C VAL A 337 14.59 -3.96 -6.94
N PHE A 338 13.86 -3.89 -5.83
CA PHE A 338 12.44 -3.59 -5.82
C PHE A 338 12.11 -2.13 -6.14
N ALA A 339 13.12 -1.25 -6.25
CA ALA A 339 12.95 0.17 -6.49
C ALA A 339 12.00 0.86 -5.48
N LEU A 340 12.06 0.44 -4.21
CA LEU A 340 11.13 0.93 -3.17
C LEU A 340 11.25 2.44 -2.96
N LYS A 341 12.47 2.97 -3.04
CA LYS A 341 12.72 4.40 -2.91
C LYS A 341 12.10 5.19 -4.06
N ASP A 342 12.29 4.73 -5.29
CA ASP A 342 11.74 5.39 -6.47
C ASP A 342 10.20 5.38 -6.42
N MET A 343 9.59 4.25 -6.06
CA MET A 343 8.13 4.17 -5.88
C MET A 343 7.60 5.08 -4.77
N TYR A 344 8.35 5.25 -3.67
CA TYR A 344 7.98 6.18 -2.62
C TYR A 344 8.03 7.64 -3.11
N GLU A 345 9.05 8.01 -3.87
CA GLU A 345 9.17 9.35 -4.47
C GLU A 345 8.00 9.63 -5.45
N ASP A 346 7.64 8.63 -6.28
CA ASP A 346 6.50 8.69 -7.21
C ASP A 346 5.14 8.92 -6.51
N ILE A 347 5.02 8.60 -5.22
CA ILE A 347 3.81 8.80 -4.40
C ILE A 347 3.86 10.14 -3.68
N ASN A 348 4.99 10.42 -3.02
CA ASN A 348 5.13 11.55 -2.12
C ASN A 348 5.10 12.89 -2.89
N GLU A 349 5.72 12.95 -4.08
CA GLU A 349 5.72 14.17 -4.88
C GLU A 349 4.31 14.60 -5.33
N PRO A 350 3.48 13.72 -5.93
CA PRO A 350 2.10 14.08 -6.27
C PRO A 350 1.24 14.46 -5.06
N ILE A 351 1.35 13.74 -3.93
CA ILE A 351 0.59 14.09 -2.72
C ILE A 351 0.94 15.52 -2.28
N ARG A 352 2.22 15.87 -2.23
CA ARG A 352 2.67 17.22 -1.84
C ARG A 352 2.14 18.27 -2.81
N ALA A 353 2.33 18.06 -4.11
CA ALA A 353 1.90 19.00 -5.15
C ALA A 353 0.37 19.23 -5.14
N LEU A 354 -0.41 18.14 -5.09
CA LEU A 354 -1.87 18.22 -5.09
C LEU A 354 -2.42 18.86 -3.80
N THR A 355 -1.78 18.61 -2.65
CA THR A 355 -2.17 19.23 -1.38
C THR A 355 -1.94 20.74 -1.42
N GLU A 356 -0.80 21.20 -1.93
CA GLU A 356 -0.48 22.62 -2.09
C GLU A 356 -1.44 23.32 -3.07
N GLU A 357 -1.74 22.68 -4.21
CA GLU A 357 -2.69 23.20 -5.20
C GLU A 357 -4.10 23.33 -4.62
N ARG A 358 -4.62 22.28 -3.97
CA ARG A 358 -5.95 22.30 -3.34
C ARG A 358 -6.08 23.30 -2.20
N LYS A 359 -5.02 23.49 -1.41
CA LYS A 359 -4.99 24.52 -0.37
C LYS A 359 -5.09 25.92 -0.99
N ARG A 360 -4.36 26.18 -2.07
CA ARG A 360 -4.44 27.44 -2.81
C ARG A 360 -5.84 27.67 -3.41
N GLU A 361 -6.44 26.66 -4.04
CA GLU A 361 -7.81 26.74 -4.58
C GLU A 361 -8.82 27.09 -3.47
N THR A 362 -8.72 26.44 -2.31
CA THR A 362 -9.61 26.68 -1.17
C THR A 362 -9.45 28.11 -0.62
N GLU A 363 -8.22 28.59 -0.50
CA GLU A 363 -7.93 29.97 -0.07
C GLU A 363 -8.46 31.01 -1.09
N GLU A 364 -8.34 30.75 -2.39
CA GLU A 364 -8.87 31.60 -3.45
C GLU A 364 -10.40 31.62 -3.46
N GLU A 365 -11.05 30.46 -3.29
CA GLU A 365 -12.49 30.36 -3.14
C GLU A 365 -12.99 31.13 -1.91
N GLN A 366 -12.30 31.00 -0.78
CA GLN A 366 -12.65 31.72 0.44
C GLN A 366 -12.52 33.23 0.24
N LYS A 367 -11.41 33.71 -0.33
CA LYS A 367 -11.22 35.13 -0.69
C LYS A 367 -12.31 35.63 -1.63
N SER A 368 -12.71 34.83 -2.61
CA SER A 368 -13.80 35.15 -3.55
C SER A 368 -15.17 35.23 -2.86
N ARG A 369 -15.47 34.29 -1.96
CA ARG A 369 -16.70 34.30 -1.14
C ARG A 369 -16.73 35.52 -0.22
N GLU A 370 -15.65 35.81 0.47
CA GLU A 370 -15.51 37.00 1.31
C GLU A 370 -15.68 38.29 0.50
N ALA A 371 -15.10 38.38 -0.70
CA ALA A 371 -15.28 39.52 -1.59
C ALA A 371 -16.74 39.70 -2.04
N LYS A 372 -17.44 38.60 -2.40
CA LYS A 372 -18.88 38.63 -2.74
C LYS A 372 -19.73 39.06 -1.54
N LEU A 373 -19.47 38.52 -0.36
CA LEU A 373 -20.21 38.82 0.87
C LEU A 373 -20.01 40.28 1.28
N ASN A 374 -18.78 40.78 1.22
CA ASN A 374 -18.46 42.19 1.42
C ASN A 374 -19.18 43.10 0.42
N ARG A 375 -19.28 42.70 -0.86
CA ARG A 375 -20.02 43.47 -1.87
C ARG A 375 -21.52 43.51 -1.56
N SER A 376 -22.10 42.39 -1.15
CA SER A 376 -23.52 42.32 -0.76
C SER A 376 -23.82 43.14 0.50
N LEU A 377 -22.96 43.09 1.52
CA LEU A 377 -23.06 43.94 2.71
C LEU A 377 -22.99 45.43 2.33
N LEU A 378 -22.10 45.80 1.40
CA LEU A 378 -22.01 47.16 0.89
C LEU A 378 -23.33 47.59 0.21
N PHE A 379 -23.92 46.76 -0.64
CA PHE A 379 -25.23 47.04 -1.26
C PHE A 379 -26.36 47.17 -0.22
N LEU A 380 -26.42 46.28 0.77
CA LEU A 380 -27.40 46.36 1.86
C LEU A 380 -27.26 47.63 2.69
N SER A 381 -26.02 48.05 2.99
CA SER A 381 -25.76 49.30 3.71
C SER A 381 -26.20 50.54 2.92
N ILE A 382 -26.10 50.51 1.58
CA ILE A 382 -26.59 51.60 0.73
C ILE A 382 -28.13 51.61 0.74
N LEU A 383 -28.77 50.44 0.62
CA LEU A 383 -30.23 50.32 0.66
C LEU A 383 -30.83 50.78 1.99
N SER A 384 -30.17 50.48 3.13
CA SER A 384 -30.64 50.94 4.45
C SER A 384 -30.55 52.46 4.60
N VAL A 385 -29.52 53.10 4.02
CA VAL A 385 -29.42 54.57 3.95
C VAL A 385 -30.57 55.17 3.15
N PHE A 386 -30.95 54.58 2.01
CA PHE A 386 -32.10 55.03 1.23
C PHE A 386 -33.43 54.83 1.97
N SER A 387 -33.61 53.70 2.66
CA SER A 387 -34.80 53.45 3.49
C SER A 387 -34.93 54.49 4.60
N ALA A 388 -33.85 54.74 5.35
CA ALA A 388 -33.84 55.74 6.42
C ALA A 388 -34.13 57.15 5.90
N LEU A 389 -33.73 57.45 4.66
CA LEU A 389 -34.06 58.72 4.01
C LEU A 389 -35.55 58.83 3.70
N ILE A 390 -36.17 57.79 3.13
CA ILE A 390 -37.62 57.77 2.86
C ILE A 390 -38.41 57.87 4.18
N ASP A 391 -38.06 57.07 5.17
CA ASP A 391 -38.73 57.07 6.49
C ASP A 391 -38.61 58.44 7.18
N SER A 392 -37.46 59.11 7.06
CA SER A 392 -37.26 60.47 7.59
C SER A 392 -38.10 61.52 6.85
N PHE A 393 -38.33 61.34 5.55
CA PHE A 393 -39.19 62.22 4.76
C PHE A 393 -40.67 62.04 5.13
N ASP A 394 -41.13 60.81 5.25
CA ASP A 394 -42.51 60.49 5.63
C ASP A 394 -42.80 60.93 7.06
N PHE A 395 -41.86 60.71 7.99
CA PHE A 395 -41.96 61.19 9.36
C PHE A 395 -42.04 62.72 9.42
N SER A 396 -41.13 63.43 8.75
CA SER A 396 -41.12 64.90 8.76
C SER A 396 -42.39 65.51 8.14
N ALA A 397 -42.89 64.94 7.05
CA ALA A 397 -44.14 65.38 6.42
C ALA A 397 -45.36 65.12 7.33
N SER A 398 -45.47 63.91 7.89
CA SER A 398 -46.59 63.52 8.75
C SER A 398 -46.60 64.27 10.09
N PHE A 399 -45.44 64.39 10.74
CA PHE A 399 -45.32 64.98 12.06
C PHE A 399 -45.30 66.52 12.03
N LEU A 400 -44.47 67.13 11.18
CA LEU A 400 -44.35 68.60 11.12
C LEU A 400 -45.49 69.23 10.32
N GLY A 401 -45.86 68.63 9.19
CA GLY A 401 -46.95 69.11 8.33
C GLY A 401 -48.34 68.73 8.83
N GLY A 402 -48.52 67.50 9.31
CA GLY A 402 -49.80 67.01 9.81
C GLY A 402 -50.07 67.37 11.27
N THR A 403 -49.21 66.92 12.19
CA THR A 403 -49.44 67.05 13.64
C THR A 403 -49.22 68.47 14.17
N LEU A 404 -48.10 69.10 13.78
CA LEU A 404 -47.71 70.43 14.27
C LEU A 404 -48.18 71.59 13.36
N LYS A 405 -48.77 71.30 12.20
CA LYS A 405 -49.32 72.27 11.22
C LYS A 405 -48.33 73.35 10.77
N PHE A 406 -47.05 73.03 10.66
CA PHE A 406 -46.07 73.95 10.12
C PHE A 406 -46.26 74.16 8.60
N GLY A 407 -45.99 75.37 8.13
CA GLY A 407 -46.10 75.70 6.70
C GLY A 407 -45.09 74.94 5.83
N PRO A 408 -45.36 74.78 4.51
CA PRO A 408 -44.55 73.96 3.61
C PRO A 408 -43.06 74.32 3.60
N ALA A 409 -42.72 75.60 3.77
CA ALA A 409 -41.35 76.08 3.80
C ALA A 409 -40.53 75.50 4.96
N VAL A 410 -41.15 75.28 6.13
CA VAL A 410 -40.48 74.74 7.33
C VAL A 410 -40.27 73.23 7.19
N VAL A 411 -41.28 72.52 6.66
CA VAL A 411 -41.20 71.07 6.40
C VAL A 411 -40.10 70.78 5.38
N HIS A 412 -40.04 71.53 4.28
CA HIS A 412 -38.97 71.39 3.28
C HIS A 412 -37.59 71.78 3.82
N GLY A 413 -37.50 72.78 4.71
CA GLY A 413 -36.26 73.14 5.39
C GLY A 413 -35.70 71.99 6.24
N VAL A 414 -36.55 71.33 7.04
CA VAL A 414 -36.14 70.19 7.88
C VAL A 414 -35.79 68.97 7.02
N GLN A 415 -36.56 68.70 5.97
CA GLN A 415 -36.22 67.65 5.00
C GLN A 415 -34.84 67.89 4.36
N GLY A 416 -34.52 69.13 4.00
CA GLY A 416 -33.20 69.50 3.48
C GLY A 416 -32.07 69.23 4.48
N VAL A 417 -32.26 69.51 5.77
CA VAL A 417 -31.28 69.19 6.83
C VAL A 417 -31.14 67.68 7.03
N CYS A 418 -32.23 66.92 7.01
CA CYS A 418 -32.20 65.45 7.09
C CYS A 418 -31.46 64.82 5.91
N ILE A 419 -31.70 65.27 4.68
CA ILE A 419 -30.92 64.85 3.49
C ILE A 419 -29.44 65.10 3.74
N LEU A 420 -29.09 66.30 4.20
CA LEU A 420 -27.70 66.71 4.36
C LEU A 420 -26.98 65.90 5.44
N LEU A 421 -27.67 65.59 6.56
CA LEU A 421 -27.14 64.73 7.62
C LEU A 421 -26.96 63.29 7.14
N ILE A 422 -27.91 62.73 6.40
CA ILE A 422 -27.83 61.38 5.83
C ILE A 422 -26.74 61.29 4.76
N PHE A 423 -26.57 62.34 3.94
CA PHE A 423 -25.47 62.42 2.98
C PHE A 423 -24.10 62.51 3.67
N LEU A 424 -24.00 63.27 4.76
CA LEU A 424 -22.75 63.38 5.53
C LEU A 424 -22.37 62.06 6.21
N THR A 425 -23.33 61.35 6.80
CA THR A 425 -23.07 60.02 7.38
C THR A 425 -22.74 58.99 6.29
N ALA A 426 -23.46 58.99 5.17
CA ALA A 426 -23.14 58.13 4.02
C ALA A 426 -21.74 58.42 3.46
N ALA A 427 -21.36 59.70 3.30
CA ALA A 427 -20.04 60.11 2.86
C ALA A 427 -18.94 59.72 3.87
N GLY A 428 -19.22 59.80 5.17
CA GLY A 428 -18.33 59.34 6.23
C GLY A 428 -18.08 57.83 6.19
N VAL A 429 -19.15 57.05 5.98
CA VAL A 429 -19.08 55.58 5.81
C VAL A 429 -18.29 55.23 4.55
N LEU A 430 -18.58 55.86 3.41
CA LEU A 430 -17.84 55.69 2.15
C LEU A 430 -16.35 56.02 2.31
N LYS A 431 -16.02 57.12 3.00
CA LYS A 431 -14.63 57.51 3.28
C LYS A 431 -13.92 56.45 4.12
N SER A 432 -14.56 55.92 5.17
CA SER A 432 -13.97 54.87 6.02
C SER A 432 -13.70 53.57 5.24
N LEU A 433 -14.61 53.18 4.34
CA LEU A 433 -14.47 52.01 3.47
C LEU A 433 -13.33 52.18 2.47
N PHE A 434 -13.15 53.38 1.90
CA PHE A 434 -12.05 53.67 0.98
C PHE A 434 -10.69 53.74 1.67
N VAL A 435 -10.62 54.19 2.92
CA VAL A 435 -9.37 54.17 3.71
C VAL A 435 -8.97 52.74 4.08
N SER A 436 -9.92 51.93 4.56
CA SER A 436 -9.70 50.51 4.89
C SER A 436 -9.22 49.69 3.68
N LYS A 437 -9.74 49.99 2.47
CA LYS A 437 -9.30 49.32 1.23
C LYS A 437 -7.87 49.71 0.82
N LYS A 438 -7.39 50.88 1.22
CA LYS A 438 -6.05 51.40 0.87
C LYS A 438 -4.95 50.85 1.78
N GLU A 439 -5.28 50.44 3.00
CA GLU A 439 -4.38 49.76 3.93
C GLU A 439 -4.18 48.29 3.55
N LYS A 440 -5.25 47.57 3.15
CA LYS A 440 -5.18 46.18 2.65
C LYS A 440 -4.46 45.99 1.29
N LEU A 441 -4.12 47.08 0.60
CA LEU A 441 -3.40 47.06 -0.69
C LEU A 441 -1.90 47.38 -0.52
N LYS A 442 -1.45 47.61 0.73
CA LYS A 442 -0.06 47.93 1.10
C LYS A 442 0.65 46.79 1.86
N GLU A 443 -0.09 45.78 2.29
CA GLU A 443 0.42 44.44 2.64
C GLU A 443 0.28 43.52 1.43
#